data_AF-A0A916X2D2-F1
#
_entry.id   AF-A0A916X2D2-F1
#
_cell.length_a   1.000
_cell.length_b   1.000
_cell.length_c   1.000
_cell.angle_alpha   90.00
_cell.angle_beta   90.00
_cell.angle_gamma   90.00
#
_symmetry.space_group_name_H-M   'P 1'
#
loop_
_entity.id
_entity.type
_entity.pdbx_description
1 polymer ?
#
loop_
_entity_poly.entity_id
_entity_poly.type
_entity_poly.pdbx_seq_one_letter_code
_entity_poly.pdbx_strand_id
1 'polypeptide(L)'
;MPPDIGIPAVLAGPILRKITPERVVIWLATRAPAKVRLDLMPDGEEPRSFELAPGNPDLPVLSAGTHLHYQLIDLALTRPLPEDTFVSYRLSLLAEDDPQTGWQDHYADARIMPM
;
A
#
# COMPACT_ATOMS: atom_id res chain seq x y z
N MET A 1 33.86 9.83 4.13
CA MET A 1 32.60 9.65 4.88
C MET A 1 31.68 8.87 3.96
N PRO A 2 31.14 7.70 4.37
CA PRO A 2 30.09 7.07 3.56
C PRO A 2 28.93 8.08 3.44
N PRO A 3 28.18 8.07 2.32
CA PRO A 3 26.99 8.90 2.22
C PRO A 3 26.10 8.64 3.43
N ASP A 4 25.50 9.68 4.00
CA ASP A 4 24.40 9.52 4.95
C ASP A 4 23.33 8.71 4.22
N ILE A 5 23.26 7.40 4.51
CA ILE A 5 22.26 6.53 3.92
C ILE A 5 20.99 6.84 4.70
N GLY A 6 20.33 7.94 4.34
CA GLY A 6 19.12 8.43 4.99
C GLY A 6 18.10 7.31 5.11
N ILE A 7 17.30 7.36 6.18
CA ILE A 7 16.29 6.33 6.48
C ILE A 7 15.35 6.20 5.25
N PRO A 8 15.17 5.00 4.67
CA PRO A 8 14.30 4.83 3.50
C PRO A 8 12.83 5.12 3.87
N ALA A 9 12.03 5.57 2.90
CA ALA A 9 10.62 5.88 3.12
C ALA A 9 9.83 4.65 3.60
N VAL A 10 10.09 3.49 3.00
CA VAL A 10 9.59 2.19 3.46
C VAL A 10 10.67 1.49 4.27
N LEU A 11 10.31 1.16 5.52
CA LEU A 11 11.17 0.42 6.44
C LEU A 11 10.95 -1.08 6.30
N ALA A 12 9.70 -1.49 6.08
CA ALA A 12 9.33 -2.85 5.75
C ALA A 12 7.99 -2.85 5.00
N GLY A 13 7.87 -3.72 3.99
CA GLY A 13 6.60 -3.93 3.31
C GLY A 13 6.63 -5.12 2.34
N PRO A 14 5.46 -5.60 1.91
CA PRO A 14 4.22 -5.73 2.70
C PRO A 14 4.44 -6.70 3.87
N ILE A 15 4.10 -6.30 5.10
CA ILE A 15 4.30 -7.12 6.32
C ILE A 15 3.19 -8.16 6.45
N LEU A 16 1.95 -7.75 6.16
CA LEU A 16 0.78 -8.62 6.12
C LEU A 16 -0.06 -8.23 4.90
N ARG A 17 -0.54 -9.24 4.18
CA ARG A 17 -1.41 -9.09 3.01
C ARG A 17 -2.57 -10.07 3.09
N LYS A 18 -3.79 -9.55 3.07
CA LYS A 18 -5.02 -10.32 2.87
C LYS A 18 -5.81 -9.71 1.73
N ILE A 19 -6.11 -10.51 0.72
CA ILE A 19 -6.93 -10.10 -0.41
C ILE A 19 -8.09 -11.08 -0.52
N THR A 20 -9.28 -10.52 -0.63
CA THR A 20 -10.55 -11.20 -0.89
C THR A 20 -11.25 -10.45 -2.02
N PRO A 21 -12.27 -11.02 -2.68
CA PRO A 21 -12.97 -10.31 -3.74
C PRO A 21 -13.48 -8.92 -3.31
N GLU A 22 -13.97 -8.77 -2.08
CA GLU A 22 -14.58 -7.53 -1.60
C GLU A 22 -13.64 -6.65 -0.76
N ARG A 23 -12.43 -7.10 -0.42
CA ARG A 23 -11.58 -6.37 0.53
C ARG A 23 -10.09 -6.64 0.34
N VAL A 24 -9.30 -5.57 0.44
CA VAL A 24 -7.83 -5.60 0.39
C VAL A 24 -7.28 -5.03 1.69
N VAL A 25 -6.48 -5.83 2.39
CA VAL A 25 -5.79 -5.43 3.62
C VAL A 25 -4.28 -5.56 3.42
N ILE A 26 -3.55 -4.46 3.57
CA ILE A 26 -2.09 -4.41 3.43
C ILE A 26 -1.49 -3.59 4.58
N TRP A 27 -0.45 -4.14 5.20
CA TRP A 27 0.33 -3.45 6.23
C TRP A 27 1.72 -3.06 5.72
N LEU A 28 2.10 -1.81 5.97
CA LEU A 28 3.42 -1.25 5.67
C LEU A 28 3.99 -0.58 6.91
N ALA A 29 5.31 -0.66 7.11
CA ALA A 29 6.02 0.20 8.05
C ALA A 29 6.81 1.25 7.26
N THR A 30 6.56 2.51 7.57
CA THR A 30 7.18 3.65 6.90
C THR A 30 7.82 4.61 7.90
N ARG A 31 8.80 5.38 7.42
CA ARG A 31 9.50 6.36 8.26
C ARG A 31 8.63 7.54 8.66
N ALA A 32 7.59 7.84 7.89
CA ALA A 32 6.62 8.89 8.12
C ALA A 32 5.24 8.44 7.64
N PRO A 33 4.14 9.07 8.08
CA PRO A 33 2.86 8.94 7.41
C PRO A 33 3.00 9.30 5.92
N ALA A 34 2.18 8.67 5.07
CA ALA A 34 2.23 8.90 3.64
C ALA A 34 0.82 8.85 3.04
N LYS A 35 0.64 9.50 1.89
CA LYS A 35 -0.45 9.13 0.99
C LYS A 35 -0.09 7.83 0.31
N VAL A 36 -1.09 7.00 0.09
CA VAL A 36 -0.97 5.71 -0.57
C VAL A 36 -1.79 5.76 -1.86
N ARG A 37 -1.20 5.30 -2.96
CA ARG A 37 -1.94 4.87 -4.14
C ARG A 37 -1.80 3.36 -4.29
N LEU A 38 -2.93 2.67 -4.36
CA LEU A 38 -3.02 1.25 -4.61
C LEU A 38 -3.62 1.04 -6.00
N ASP A 39 -2.83 0.48 -6.91
CA ASP A 39 -3.30 0.03 -8.22
C ASP A 39 -3.48 -1.48 -8.18
N LEU A 40 -4.69 -1.96 -8.48
CA LEU A 40 -5.02 -3.38 -8.64
C LEU A 40 -5.17 -3.68 -10.13
N MET A 41 -4.50 -4.72 -10.61
CA MET A 41 -4.44 -5.11 -12.02
C MET A 41 -4.85 -6.59 -12.14
N PRO A 42 -6.17 -6.89 -12.17
CA PRO A 42 -6.65 -8.24 -12.42
C PRO A 42 -6.39 -8.64 -13.87
N ASP A 43 -5.94 -9.87 -14.09
CA ASP A 43 -5.74 -10.38 -15.45
C ASP A 43 -7.06 -10.38 -16.25
N GLY A 44 -7.06 -9.74 -17.41
CA GLY A 44 -8.24 -9.67 -18.29
C GLY A 44 -9.28 -8.62 -17.92
N GLU A 45 -9.04 -7.80 -16.89
CA GLU A 45 -9.87 -6.64 -16.56
C GLU A 45 -9.07 -5.33 -16.55
N GLU A 46 -9.77 -4.19 -16.63
CA GLU A 46 -9.16 -2.87 -16.51
C GLU A 46 -8.57 -2.64 -15.10
N PRO A 47 -7.38 -2.02 -14.99
CA PRO A 47 -6.79 -1.63 -13.71
C PRO A 47 -7.70 -0.72 -12.90
N ARG A 48 -7.62 -0.85 -11.58
CA ARG A 48 -8.40 -0.09 -10.60
C ARG A 48 -7.44 0.65 -9.68
N SER A 49 -7.55 1.97 -9.60
CA SER A 49 -6.65 2.81 -8.81
C SER A 49 -7.39 3.45 -7.63
N PHE A 50 -6.78 3.42 -6.45
CA PHE A 50 -7.32 3.95 -5.22
C PHE A 50 -6.28 4.83 -4.53
N GLU A 51 -6.61 6.10 -4.30
CA GLU A 51 -5.76 7.01 -3.53
C GLU A 51 -6.34 7.24 -2.14
N LEU A 52 -5.50 7.03 -1.13
CA LEU A 52 -5.82 7.16 0.28
C LEU A 52 -4.84 8.16 0.90
N ALA A 53 -5.35 9.07 1.72
CA ALA A 53 -4.54 10.01 2.48
C ALA A 53 -4.66 9.71 3.99
N PRO A 54 -3.64 10.05 4.80
CA PRO A 54 -3.74 9.94 6.24
C PRO A 54 -5.00 10.64 6.79
N GLY A 55 -5.70 9.97 7.70
CA GLY A 55 -7.01 10.39 8.21
C GLY A 55 -8.21 9.83 7.46
N ASN A 56 -8.01 9.17 6.31
CA ASN A 56 -9.04 8.33 5.70
C ASN A 56 -9.29 7.08 6.60
N PRO A 57 -10.55 6.71 6.89
CA PRO A 57 -10.86 5.50 7.67
C PRO A 57 -10.35 4.18 7.06
N ASP A 58 -10.11 4.14 5.75
CA ASP A 58 -9.52 2.99 5.03
C ASP A 58 -7.98 3.02 5.05
N LEU A 59 -7.38 4.07 5.63
CA LEU A 59 -5.93 4.19 5.86
C LEU A 59 -5.62 4.64 7.30
N PRO A 60 -5.96 3.86 8.33
CA PRO A 60 -5.50 4.13 9.67
C PRO A 60 -3.96 4.10 9.74
N VAL A 61 -3.40 5.09 10.44
CA VAL A 61 -1.96 5.22 10.67
C VAL A 61 -1.68 5.09 12.16
N LEU A 62 -0.86 4.11 12.53
CA LEU A 62 -0.39 3.90 13.91
C LEU A 62 1.07 4.34 14.02
N SER A 63 1.32 5.40 14.78
CA SER A 63 2.69 5.85 15.08
C SER A 63 3.26 5.10 16.28
N ALA A 64 4.40 4.43 16.09
CA ALA A 64 5.12 3.67 17.13
C ALA A 64 6.51 4.25 17.45
N GLY A 65 6.91 5.33 16.80
CA GLY A 65 8.14 6.08 17.08
C GLY A 65 8.26 7.31 16.20
N THR A 66 9.36 8.05 16.34
CA THR A 66 9.64 9.26 15.53
C THR A 66 9.73 8.97 14.04
N HIS A 67 10.28 7.81 13.69
CA HIS A 67 10.45 7.36 12.31
C HIS A 67 9.82 5.99 12.10
N LEU A 68 8.74 5.64 12.80
CA LEU A 68 8.08 4.35 12.64
C LEU A 68 6.58 4.53 12.68
N HIS A 69 5.97 4.39 11.52
CA HIS A 69 4.53 4.54 11.31
C HIS A 69 4.02 3.33 10.54
N TYR A 70 3.01 2.67 11.08
CA TYR A 70 2.31 1.60 10.39
C TYR A 70 1.17 2.21 9.59
N GLN A 71 1.23 2.01 8.27
CA GLN A 71 0.12 2.34 7.37
C GLN A 71 -0.65 1.07 7.10
N LEU A 72 -1.91 1.07 7.54
CA LEU A 72 -2.82 -0.04 7.33
C LEU A 72 -3.80 0.35 6.23
N ILE A 73 -3.61 -0.19 5.04
CA ILE A 73 -4.57 -0.08 3.95
C ILE A 73 -5.64 -1.13 4.22
N ASP A 74 -6.87 -0.71 4.47
CA ASP A 74 -8.00 -1.58 4.74
C ASP A 74 -9.18 -1.16 3.86
N LEU A 75 -9.09 -1.53 2.59
CA LEU A 75 -9.94 -1.02 1.52
C LEU A 75 -11.07 -2.00 1.22
N ALA A 76 -12.31 -1.56 1.41
CA ALA A 76 -13.49 -2.25 0.89
C ALA A 76 -13.70 -1.91 -0.60
N LEU A 77 -13.94 -2.94 -1.41
CA LEU A 77 -14.13 -2.81 -2.84
C LEU A 77 -15.63 -2.80 -3.18
N THR A 78 -16.09 -1.71 -3.80
CA THR A 78 -17.49 -1.59 -4.24
C THR A 78 -17.83 -2.53 -5.39
N ARG A 79 -16.84 -2.84 -6.22
CA ARG A 79 -16.91 -3.87 -7.26
C ARG A 79 -15.96 -5.00 -6.87
N PRO A 80 -16.43 -6.25 -6.69
CA PRO A 80 -15.56 -7.36 -6.32
C PRO A 80 -14.42 -7.56 -7.33
N LEU A 81 -13.29 -8.08 -6.86
CA LEU A 81 -12.24 -8.63 -7.74
C LEU A 81 -12.70 -9.98 -8.32
N PRO A 82 -12.23 -10.34 -9.51
CA PRO A 82 -12.50 -11.66 -10.06
C PRO A 82 -11.87 -12.76 -9.20
N GLU A 83 -12.61 -13.84 -8.99
CA GLU A 83 -12.11 -15.06 -8.38
C GLU A 83 -11.28 -15.87 -9.38
N ASP A 84 -10.48 -16.82 -8.87
CA ASP A 84 -9.61 -17.71 -9.66
C ASP A 84 -8.65 -16.99 -10.63
N THR A 85 -8.37 -15.72 -10.37
CA THR A 85 -7.63 -14.83 -11.25
C THR A 85 -6.43 -14.23 -10.51
N PHE A 86 -5.30 -14.06 -11.21
CA PHE A 86 -4.17 -13.32 -10.67
C PHE A 86 -4.51 -11.83 -10.64
N VAL A 87 -4.21 -11.20 -9.50
CA VAL A 87 -4.39 -9.76 -9.32
C VAL A 87 -3.06 -9.20 -8.86
N SER A 88 -2.32 -8.65 -9.82
CA SER A 88 -1.09 -7.92 -9.54
C SER A 88 -1.43 -6.59 -8.89
N TYR A 89 -0.54 -6.05 -8.04
CA TYR A 89 -0.76 -4.72 -7.49
C TYR A 89 0.51 -3.88 -7.41
N ARG A 90 0.31 -2.57 -7.41
CA ARG A 90 1.34 -1.56 -7.17
C ARG A 90 0.93 -0.69 -6.01
N LEU A 91 1.88 -0.45 -5.10
CA LEU A 91 1.75 0.53 -4.03
C LEU A 91 2.68 1.68 -4.35
N SER A 92 2.12 2.87 -4.54
CA SER A 92 2.91 4.10 -4.59
C SER A 92 2.73 4.87 -3.28
N LEU A 93 3.81 5.39 -2.73
CA LEU A 93 3.79 6.19 -1.51
C LEU A 93 4.29 7.61 -1.76
N LEU A 94 3.59 8.59 -1.19
CA LEU A 94 4.06 9.97 -1.09
C LEU A 94 4.22 10.31 0.38
N ALA A 95 5.46 10.29 0.87
CA ALA A 95 5.77 10.56 2.27
C ALA A 95 5.49 12.02 2.64
N GLU A 96 4.91 12.26 3.82
CA GLU A 96 4.60 13.61 4.30
C GLU A 96 5.85 14.40 4.71
N ASP A 97 6.93 13.70 5.11
CA ASP A 97 8.18 14.30 5.56
C ASP A 97 9.09 14.77 4.41
N ASP A 98 8.82 14.31 3.19
CA ASP A 98 9.59 14.61 1.99
C ASP A 98 8.72 14.56 0.73
N PRO A 99 7.77 15.51 0.57
CA PRO A 99 6.87 15.53 -0.57
C PRO A 99 7.58 15.85 -1.90
N GLN A 100 8.80 16.40 -1.86
CA GLN A 100 9.55 16.79 -3.05
C GLN A 100 10.08 15.58 -3.83
N THR A 101 10.40 14.49 -3.13
CA THR A 101 10.80 13.23 -3.76
C THR A 101 9.64 12.61 -4.58
N GLY A 102 8.41 13.04 -4.35
CA GLY A 102 7.25 12.61 -5.11
C GLY A 102 6.82 11.17 -4.79
N TRP A 103 6.01 10.59 -5.68
CA TRP A 103 5.50 9.23 -5.52
C TRP A 103 6.61 8.19 -5.73
N GLN A 104 6.76 7.27 -4.78
CA GLN A 104 7.69 6.16 -4.83
C GLN A 104 6.94 4.83 -5.02
N ASP A 105 7.29 4.07 -6.07
CA ASP A 105 6.60 2.82 -6.43
C ASP A 105 7.21 1.60 -5.74
N HIS A 106 6.34 0.70 -5.28
CA HIS A 106 6.64 -0.60 -4.69
C HIS A 106 5.74 -1.68 -5.33
N TYR A 107 6.34 -2.72 -5.90
CA TYR A 107 5.65 -3.74 -6.71
C TYR A 107 5.57 -5.09 -5.97
N ALA A 108 4.43 -5.77 -6.05
CA ALA A 108 4.29 -7.16 -5.60
C ALA A 108 3.07 -7.87 -6.23
N ASP A 109 3.18 -9.19 -6.43
CA ASP A 109 2.14 -10.00 -7.10
C ASP A 109 1.31 -10.82 -6.10
N ALA A 110 0.00 -10.92 -6.31
CA ALA A 110 -0.91 -11.74 -5.48
C ALA A 110 -1.81 -12.66 -6.32
N ARG A 111 -2.03 -13.89 -5.83
CA ARG A 111 -3.02 -14.82 -6.37
C ARG A 111 -4.18 -14.95 -5.39
N ILE A 112 -5.41 -14.73 -5.85
CA ILE A 112 -6.62 -14.96 -5.06
C ILE A 112 -7.04 -16.42 -5.26
N MET A 113 -7.26 -17.15 -4.17
CA MET A 113 -7.77 -18.52 -4.20
C MET A 113 -9.25 -18.52 -3.76
N PRO A 114 -10.09 -19.38 -4.34
CA PRO A 114 -11.47 -19.53 -3.91
C PRO A 114 -11.54 -20.14 -2.50
N MET A 115 -12.60 -19.80 -1.74
CA MET A 115 -12.88 -20.38 -0.41
C MET A 115 -13.49 -21.78 -0.50
#